data_AF-A0A8S2QVV3-F1
#
_entry.id   AF-A0A8S2QVV3-F1
#
_cell.length_a   1.000
_cell.length_b   1.000
_cell.length_c   1.000
_cell.angle_alpha   90.00
_cell.angle_beta   90.00
_cell.angle_gamma   90.00
#
_symmetry.space_group_name_H-M   'P 1'
#
loop_
_entity.id
_entity.type
_entity.pdbx_description
1 polymer ?
#
loop_
_entity_poly.entity_id
_entity_poly.type
_entity_poly.pdbx_seq_one_letter_code
_entity_poly.pdbx_strand_id
1 'polypeptide(L)'
;MKSYYFSGYNIGVRLIDDFLARNPTVGRCNDFRETADILSKQGFKTYLGIAPSITNWSPAGDEFSLLLDGNPLTEFVELPEGPGQKLSYNQIICGAIRGALEMVQLEVECRFVQDQLKGDNTTELRVKFLKKLVDALPVGED
;
A
#
# COMPACT_ATOMS: atom_id res chain seq x y z
N MET A 1 -8.05 -0.90 17.40
CA MET A 1 -6.81 -1.03 16.58
C MET A 1 -7.06 -1.09 15.06
N LYS A 2 -8.30 -1.25 14.56
CA LYS A 2 -8.63 -1.25 13.11
C LYS A 2 -8.84 0.13 12.47
N SER A 3 -8.85 1.21 13.26
CA SER A 3 -9.27 2.55 12.80
C SER A 3 -8.37 3.12 11.69
N TYR A 4 -7.04 3.15 11.91
CA TYR A 4 -6.09 3.71 10.93
C TYR A 4 -6.07 2.97 9.59
N TYR A 5 -6.21 1.65 9.63
CA TYR A 5 -6.29 0.83 8.43
C TYR A 5 -7.53 1.19 7.60
N PHE A 6 -8.68 1.33 8.24
CA PHE A 6 -9.92 1.71 7.57
C PHE A 6 -9.88 3.15 7.03
N SER A 7 -9.32 4.09 7.80
CA SER A 7 -9.07 5.45 7.33
C SER A 7 -8.16 5.47 6.10
N GLY A 8 -7.06 4.71 6.14
CA GLY A 8 -6.15 4.55 5.01
C GLY A 8 -6.86 4.00 3.78
N TYR A 9 -7.67 2.96 3.96
CA TYR A 9 -8.44 2.36 2.87
C TYR A 9 -9.36 3.36 2.17
N ASN A 10 -10.14 4.13 2.92
CA ASN A 10 -11.04 5.14 2.35
C ASN A 10 -10.27 6.26 1.64
N ILE A 11 -9.06 6.59 2.11
CA ILE A 11 -8.16 7.52 1.41
C ILE A 11 -7.71 6.90 0.09
N GLY A 12 -7.21 5.67 0.11
CA GLY A 12 -6.70 4.94 -1.07
C GLY A 12 -7.73 4.84 -2.19
N VAL A 13 -8.98 4.50 -1.85
CA VAL A 13 -10.10 4.41 -2.80
C VAL A 13 -10.34 5.70 -3.58
N ARG A 14 -10.06 6.87 -2.98
CA ARG A 14 -10.24 8.18 -3.63
C ARG A 14 -8.96 8.68 -4.29
N LEU A 15 -7.82 8.34 -3.70
CA LEU A 15 -6.50 8.80 -4.10
C LEU A 15 -6.10 8.24 -5.47
N ILE A 16 -6.54 7.03 -5.79
CA ILE A 16 -6.27 6.38 -7.08
C ILE A 16 -6.80 7.17 -8.28
N ASP A 17 -7.96 7.82 -8.17
CA ASP A 17 -8.52 8.64 -9.26
C ASP A 17 -7.63 9.86 -9.54
N ASP A 18 -7.18 10.56 -8.49
CA ASP A 18 -6.22 11.68 -8.62
C ASP A 18 -4.88 11.19 -9.19
N PHE A 19 -4.42 10.00 -8.77
CA PHE A 19 -3.17 9.42 -9.26
C PHE A 19 -3.23 9.14 -10.77
N LEU A 20 -4.29 8.49 -11.23
CA LEU A 20 -4.49 8.18 -12.65
C LEU A 20 -4.70 9.44 -13.49
N ALA A 21 -5.40 10.45 -12.95
CA ALA A 21 -5.57 11.74 -13.63
C ALA A 21 -4.26 12.50 -13.84
N ARG A 22 -3.31 12.39 -12.87
CA ARG A 22 -1.97 13.00 -12.97
C ARG A 22 -1.01 12.20 -13.85
N ASN A 23 -1.27 10.91 -14.03
CA ASN A 23 -0.38 9.98 -14.74
C ASN A 23 -1.14 9.28 -15.88
N PRO A 24 -1.54 10.01 -16.95
CA PRO A 24 -2.38 9.47 -18.02
C PRO A 24 -1.69 8.38 -18.85
N THR A 25 -0.37 8.23 -18.74
CA THR A 25 0.41 7.18 -19.38
C THR A 25 0.40 5.87 -18.60
N VAL A 26 0.00 5.89 -17.32
CA VAL A 26 -0.16 4.69 -16.51
C VAL A 26 -1.44 3.98 -16.96
N GLY A 27 -1.25 2.96 -17.79
CA GLY A 27 -2.31 2.05 -18.19
C GLY A 27 -2.55 0.94 -17.16
N ARG A 28 -3.30 -0.10 -17.56
CA ARG A 28 -3.41 -1.33 -16.76
C ARG A 28 -2.04 -2.00 -16.68
N CYS A 29 -1.59 -2.26 -15.45
CA CYS A 29 -0.37 -3.05 -15.23
C CYS A 29 -0.54 -4.47 -15.78
N ASN A 30 0.50 -4.98 -16.44
CA ASN A 30 0.51 -6.32 -17.03
C ASN A 30 0.72 -7.40 -15.96
N ASP A 31 1.60 -7.11 -15.00
CA ASP A 31 1.92 -7.99 -13.89
C ASP A 31 2.10 -7.21 -12.57
N PHE A 32 2.27 -7.96 -11.48
CA PHE A 32 2.39 -7.37 -10.15
C PHE A 32 3.74 -6.68 -9.92
N ARG A 33 4.77 -6.97 -10.72
CA ARG A 33 6.07 -6.28 -10.65
C ARG A 33 5.96 -4.87 -11.19
N GLU A 34 5.26 -4.70 -12.31
CA GLU A 34 4.91 -3.39 -12.84
C GLU A 34 4.06 -2.60 -11.83
N THR A 35 3.08 -3.24 -11.19
CA THR A 35 2.31 -2.61 -10.10
C THR A 35 3.21 -2.15 -8.94
N ALA A 36 4.16 -2.98 -8.51
CA ALA A 36 5.09 -2.62 -7.45
C ALA A 36 5.97 -1.42 -7.82
N ASP A 37 6.48 -1.39 -9.06
CA ASP A 37 7.31 -0.29 -9.56
C ASP A 37 6.54 1.03 -9.64
N ILE A 38 5.31 1.01 -10.16
CA ILE A 38 4.44 2.19 -10.22
C ILE A 38 4.09 2.65 -8.81
N LEU A 39 3.75 1.71 -7.91
CA LEU A 39 3.43 2.02 -6.52
C LEU A 39 4.60 2.73 -5.84
N SER A 40 5.81 2.16 -5.90
CA SER A 40 7.01 2.73 -5.27
C SER A 40 7.47 4.04 -5.92
N LYS A 41 7.69 4.03 -7.23
CA LYS A 41 8.41 5.13 -7.92
C LYS A 41 7.51 6.30 -8.30
N GLN A 42 6.21 6.06 -8.45
CA GLN A 42 5.24 7.10 -8.82
C GLN A 42 4.28 7.38 -7.67
N GLY A 43 3.56 6.36 -7.16
CA GLY A 43 2.56 6.54 -6.11
C GLY A 43 3.13 7.15 -4.82
N PHE A 44 4.08 6.46 -4.19
CA PHE A 44 4.74 6.98 -2.98
C PHE A 44 5.46 8.29 -3.23
N LYS A 45 6.05 8.47 -4.43
CA LYS A 45 6.76 9.70 -4.76
C LYS A 45 5.82 10.90 -4.84
N THR A 46 4.65 10.73 -5.44
CA THR A 46 3.63 11.78 -5.59
C THR A 46 3.05 12.20 -4.24
N TYR A 47 2.72 11.25 -3.35
CA TYR A 47 1.94 11.53 -2.14
C TYR A 47 2.74 11.64 -0.85
N LEU A 48 3.91 11.00 -0.79
CA LEU A 48 4.79 11.00 0.39
C LEU A 48 6.19 11.53 0.07
N GLY A 49 6.51 11.84 -1.20
CA GLY A 49 7.82 12.38 -1.58
C GLY A 49 8.97 11.37 -1.58
N ILE A 50 8.70 10.11 -1.20
CA ILE A 50 9.68 9.02 -1.05
C ILE A 50 9.52 7.97 -2.15
N ALA A 51 10.54 7.14 -2.35
CA ALA A 51 10.49 5.99 -3.26
C ALA A 51 11.00 4.74 -2.52
N PRO A 52 10.11 3.97 -1.86
CA PRO A 52 10.51 2.82 -1.05
C PRO A 52 11.20 1.75 -1.90
N SER A 53 12.25 1.12 -1.38
CA SER A 53 12.97 0.06 -2.09
C SER A 53 12.10 -1.20 -2.17
N ILE A 54 11.94 -1.77 -3.38
CA ILE A 54 11.20 -3.02 -3.58
C ILE A 54 12.16 -4.21 -3.42
N THR A 55 11.84 -5.12 -2.50
CA THR A 55 12.70 -6.27 -2.16
C THR A 55 11.90 -7.54 -1.90
N ASN A 56 12.60 -8.64 -1.59
CA ASN A 56 12.02 -9.88 -1.06
C ASN A 56 10.88 -10.49 -1.89
N TRP A 57 10.95 -10.42 -3.22
CA TRP A 57 9.95 -11.05 -4.09
C TRP A 57 9.76 -12.53 -3.76
N SER A 58 8.50 -12.96 -3.63
CA SER A 58 8.18 -14.39 -3.57
C SER A 58 8.58 -15.07 -4.88
N PRO A 59 8.91 -16.38 -4.85
CA PRO A 59 9.19 -17.13 -6.08
C PRO A 59 8.05 -17.09 -7.10
N ALA A 60 6.80 -17.01 -6.62
CA ALA A 60 5.61 -16.90 -7.46
C ALA A 60 5.41 -15.50 -8.06
N GLY A 61 6.15 -14.48 -7.60
CA GLY A 61 6.01 -13.10 -8.06
C GLY A 61 4.71 -12.43 -7.62
N ASP A 62 4.05 -12.97 -6.59
CA ASP A 62 2.77 -12.51 -6.06
C ASP A 62 2.90 -11.77 -4.72
N GLU A 63 4.11 -11.63 -4.18
CA GLU A 63 4.35 -10.94 -2.93
C GLU A 63 5.71 -10.23 -2.96
N PHE A 64 5.77 -9.01 -2.43
CA PHE A 64 7.01 -8.23 -2.32
C PHE A 64 7.02 -7.38 -1.06
N SER A 65 8.19 -6.84 -0.73
CA SER A 65 8.37 -5.91 0.38
C SER A 65 8.70 -4.51 -0.13
N LEU A 66 8.13 -3.50 0.52
CA LEU A 66 8.52 -2.09 0.41
C LEU A 66 9.30 -1.72 1.66
N LEU A 67 10.56 -1.30 1.50
CA LEU A 67 11.39 -0.78 2.57
C LEU A 67 11.35 0.75 2.55
N LEU A 68 10.87 1.35 3.65
CA LEU A 68 10.77 2.79 3.83
C LEU A 68 11.97 3.26 4.65
N ASP A 69 13.06 3.60 3.97
CA ASP A 69 14.32 4.04 4.61
C ASP A 69 14.20 5.44 5.23
N GLY A 70 13.18 6.21 4.83
CA GLY A 70 12.74 7.44 5.49
C GLY A 70 11.23 7.56 5.36
N ASN A 71 10.53 7.60 6.49
CA ASN A 71 9.08 7.69 6.52
C ASN A 71 8.66 9.06 7.09
N PRO A 72 8.20 10.00 6.24
CA PRO A 72 7.85 11.35 6.68
C PRO A 72 6.68 11.38 7.66
N LEU A 73 5.87 10.32 7.71
CA LEU A 73 4.76 10.21 8.65
C LEU A 73 5.22 9.90 10.08
N THR A 74 6.44 9.39 10.25
CA THR A 74 6.96 8.91 11.54
C THR A 74 8.25 9.58 11.97
N GLU A 75 8.80 10.52 11.20
CA GLU A 75 10.10 11.16 11.45
C GLU A 75 10.23 11.80 12.85
N PHE A 76 9.14 12.38 13.36
CA PHE A 76 9.09 13.03 14.67
C PHE A 76 8.10 12.37 15.63
N VAL A 77 7.81 11.08 15.42
CA VAL A 77 6.83 10.34 16.22
C VAL A 77 7.56 9.39 17.15
N GLU A 78 7.19 9.42 18.43
CA GLU A 78 7.57 8.40 19.41
C GLU A 78 6.31 7.75 19.97
N LEU A 79 6.32 6.43 20.13
CA LEU A 79 5.18 5.72 20.72
C LEU A 79 5.23 5.86 22.25
N PRO A 80 4.10 6.22 22.89
CA PRO A 80 4.06 6.28 24.34
C PRO A 80 4.15 4.88 24.95
N GLU A 81 4.69 4.82 26.17
CA GLU A 81 4.80 3.58 26.94
C GLU A 81 3.43 2.94 27.22
N GLY A 82 3.45 1.64 27.56
CA GLY A 82 2.25 0.90 27.93
C GLY A 82 1.33 0.61 26.74
N PRO A 83 0.01 0.88 26.81
CA PRO A 83 -0.93 0.54 25.74
C PRO A 83 -0.60 1.18 24.38
N GLY A 84 0.13 2.31 24.38
CA GLY A 84 0.56 3.03 23.19
C GLY A 84 1.46 2.22 22.26
N GLN A 85 2.26 1.30 22.81
CA GLN A 85 3.15 0.42 22.03
C GLN A 85 2.40 -0.55 21.10
N LYS A 86 1.10 -0.78 21.35
CA LYS A 86 0.26 -1.59 20.46
C LYS A 86 -0.21 -0.83 19.22
N LEU A 87 -0.03 0.50 19.19
CA LEU A 87 -0.34 1.30 18.01
C LEU A 87 0.53 0.84 16.83
N SER A 88 -0.07 0.83 15.65
CA SER A 88 0.64 0.54 14.41
C SER A 88 0.33 1.69 13.48
N TYR A 89 1.15 2.74 13.58
CA TYR A 89 0.91 4.04 12.94
C TYR A 89 0.85 3.91 11.41
N ASN A 90 1.77 3.09 10.87
CA ASN A 90 1.90 2.81 9.44
C ASN A 90 0.74 2.01 8.83
N GLN A 91 -0.24 1.57 9.63
CA GLN A 91 -1.45 0.91 9.10
C GLN A 91 -2.26 1.79 8.15
N ILE A 92 -2.13 3.12 8.25
CA ILE A 92 -2.76 4.03 7.28
C ILE A 92 -2.20 3.83 5.87
N ILE A 93 -0.89 3.58 5.73
CA ILE A 93 -0.25 3.31 4.43
C ILE A 93 -0.75 1.96 3.89
N CYS A 94 -0.77 0.91 4.74
CA CYS A 94 -1.31 -0.40 4.34
C CYS A 94 -2.75 -0.31 3.84
N GLY A 95 -3.59 0.45 4.55
CA GLY A 95 -4.97 0.70 4.15
C GLY A 95 -5.03 1.40 2.79
N ALA A 96 -4.24 2.46 2.60
CA ALA A 96 -4.22 3.24 1.36
C ALA A 96 -3.78 2.40 0.16
N ILE A 97 -2.75 1.56 0.32
CA ILE A 97 -2.32 0.63 -0.73
C ILE A 97 -3.46 -0.32 -1.11
N ARG A 98 -4.11 -0.95 -0.12
CA ARG A 98 -5.23 -1.86 -0.40
C ARG A 98 -6.37 -1.15 -1.11
N GLY A 99 -6.77 0.02 -0.61
CA GLY A 99 -7.88 0.79 -1.18
C GLY A 99 -7.62 1.23 -2.61
N ALA A 100 -6.41 1.70 -2.90
CA ALA A 100 -6.04 2.11 -4.25
C ALA A 100 -6.00 0.92 -5.22
N LEU A 101 -5.40 -0.21 -4.81
CA LEU A 101 -5.29 -1.39 -5.68
C LEU A 101 -6.63 -2.10 -5.90
N GLU A 102 -7.54 -2.06 -4.93
CA GLU A 102 -8.90 -2.60 -5.07
C GLU A 102 -9.66 -1.90 -6.20
N MET A 103 -9.54 -0.58 -6.32
CA MET A 103 -10.20 0.22 -7.37
C MET A 103 -9.66 -0.03 -8.78
N VAL A 104 -8.46 -0.60 -8.89
CA VAL A 104 -7.90 -1.09 -10.17
C VAL A 104 -7.98 -2.62 -10.28
N GLN A 105 -8.96 -3.21 -9.59
CA GLN A 105 -9.35 -4.61 -9.70
C GLN A 105 -8.28 -5.60 -9.20
N LEU A 106 -7.40 -5.16 -8.30
CA LEU A 106 -6.38 -6.00 -7.66
C LEU A 106 -6.69 -6.13 -6.16
N GLU A 107 -7.19 -7.29 -5.75
CA GLU A 107 -7.30 -7.58 -4.33
C GLU A 107 -5.93 -7.96 -3.76
N VAL A 108 -5.51 -7.22 -2.74
CA VAL A 108 -4.20 -7.41 -2.08
C VAL A 108 -4.35 -7.45 -0.55
N GLU A 109 -3.42 -8.13 0.10
CA GLU A 109 -3.11 -7.92 1.51
C GLU A 109 -1.90 -6.98 1.62
N CYS A 110 -1.95 -6.02 2.55
CA CYS A 110 -0.79 -5.23 2.93
C CYS A 110 -0.65 -5.23 4.46
N ARG A 111 0.53 -5.62 4.96
CA ARG A 111 0.85 -5.72 6.39
C ARG A 111 2.26 -5.20 6.66
N PHE A 112 2.51 -4.67 7.85
CA PHE A 112 3.89 -4.36 8.27
C PHE A 112 4.59 -5.63 8.76
N VAL A 113 5.88 -5.73 8.48
CA VAL A 113 6.77 -6.80 8.97
C VAL A 113 7.74 -6.24 10.01
N GLN A 114 8.22 -5.03 9.77
CA GLN A 114 9.11 -4.28 10.65
C GLN A 114 8.61 -2.85 10.78
N ASP A 115 8.78 -2.24 11.96
CA ASP A 115 8.33 -0.89 12.27
C ASP A 115 9.39 -0.16 13.12
N GLN A 116 10.02 0.87 12.54
CA GLN A 116 11.03 1.67 13.25
C GLN A 116 10.49 2.28 14.55
N LEU A 117 9.19 2.61 14.61
CA LEU A 117 8.56 3.13 15.83
C LEU A 117 8.52 2.10 16.98
N LYS A 118 8.76 0.83 16.67
CA LYS A 118 8.83 -0.28 17.63
C LYS A 118 10.26 -0.78 17.87
N GLY A 119 11.25 -0.05 17.36
CA GLY A 119 12.67 -0.36 17.55
C GLY A 119 13.28 -1.27 16.48
N ASP A 120 12.58 -1.56 15.39
CA ASP A 120 13.19 -2.23 14.24
C ASP A 120 14.13 -1.29 13.47
N ASN A 121 15.05 -1.85 12.68
CA ASN A 121 16.02 -1.06 11.90
C ASN A 121 15.39 -0.28 10.74
N THR A 122 14.28 -0.78 10.18
CA THR A 122 13.59 -0.20 9.03
C THR A 122 12.08 -0.40 9.16
N THR A 123 11.32 0.36 8.38
CA THR A 123 9.90 0.12 8.21
C THR A 123 9.71 -0.73 6.95
N GLU A 124 9.23 -1.96 7.12
CA GLU A 124 8.97 -2.90 6.03
C GLU A 124 7.47 -3.16 5.92
N LEU A 125 6.92 -2.91 4.72
CA LEU A 125 5.56 -3.28 4.37
C LEU A 125 5.57 -4.44 3.37
N ARG A 126 4.85 -5.51 3.69
CA ARG A 126 4.65 -6.65 2.81
C ARG A 126 3.33 -6.52 2.07
N VAL A 127 3.39 -6.59 0.74
CA VAL A 127 2.22 -6.53 -0.14
C VAL A 127 2.08 -7.86 -0.88
N LYS A 128 0.92 -8.49 -0.74
CA LYS A 128 0.60 -9.78 -1.35
C LYS A 128 -0.60 -9.65 -2.27
N PHE A 129 -0.44 -10.03 -3.53
CA PHE A 129 -1.54 -10.22 -4.46
C PHE A 129 -2.38 -11.44 -4.06
N LEU A 130 -3.70 -11.27 -4.01
CA LEU A 130 -4.64 -12.34 -3.67
C LEU A 130 -5.39 -12.82 -4.92
N LYS A 131 -6.06 -11.91 -5.62
CA LYS A 131 -6.79 -12.22 -6.85
C LYS A 131 -7.11 -10.96 -7.63
N LYS A 132 -7.42 -11.14 -8.92
CA LYS A 132 -8.08 -10.10 -9.72
C LYS A 132 -9.56 -10.09 -9.38
N LEU A 133 -10.11 -8.91 -9.17
CA LEU A 133 -11.53 -8.71 -9.02
C LEU A 133 -12.18 -8.72 -10.40
N VAL A 134 -13.35 -9.34 -10.50
CA VAL A 134 -14.13 -9.40 -11.74
C VAL A 134 -15.37 -8.55 -11.51
N ASP A 135 -15.62 -7.60 -12.40
CA ASP A 135 -16.88 -6.87 -12.40
C ASP A 135 -17.99 -7.87 -12.68
N ALA A 136 -18.90 -8.06 -11.72
CA ALA A 136 -20.12 -8.81 -11.95
C ALA A 136 -21.00 -7.95 -12.89
N LEU A 137 -20.94 -8.22 -14.19
CA LEU A 137 -21.94 -7.71 -15.10
C LEU A 137 -23.29 -8.30 -14.66
N PRO A 138 -24.34 -7.49 -14.41
CA PRO A 138 -25.67 -8.04 -14.22
C PRO A 138 -25.99 -8.88 -15.46
N VAL A 139 -26.51 -10.10 -15.24
CA VAL A 139 -26.97 -10.96 -16.32
C VAL A 139 -27.98 -10.15 -17.12
N GLY A 140 -27.64 -9.79 -18.36
CA GLY A 140 -28.57 -9.13 -19.25
C GLY A 140 -29.81 -9.99 -19.40
N GLU A 141 -30.98 -9.39 -19.23
CA GLU A 141 -32.22 -10.01 -19.67
C GLU A 141 -32.14 -10.11 -21.19
N ASP A 142 -32.08 -11.35 -21.70
CA ASP A 142 -32.29 -11.67 -23.13
C ASP A 142 -33.69 -11.23 -23.59
#